data_AF-A0A6V7JS23-F1
#
_entry.id   AF-A0A6V7JS23-F1
#
_cell.length_a   1.000
_cell.length_b   1.000
_cell.length_c   1.000
_cell.angle_alpha   90.00
_cell.angle_beta   90.00
_cell.angle_gamma   90.00
#
_symmetry.space_group_name_H-M   'P 1'
#
loop_
_entity.id
_entity.type
_entity.pdbx_description
1 polymer ?
#
loop_
_entity_poly.entity_id
_entity_poly.type
_entity_poly.pdbx_seq_one_letter_code
_entity_poly.pdbx_strand_id
1 'polypeptide(L)'
;VHVLSLAHVLRRPIIVIAETMLRDSEGVALAPIPFGGVYLPLEVAPEKCHRTPLLLAYHSAHFSPLVTVDCGNDFGDNNEGVSIPLVDPDTGQLLPVLFAVDPGPDWDWSVTSQDLLPCQQDTMEILIRDYLDCEYQTLTTEDLERLSDGDSVLINKSKAAKQLLGVAKQFGSIGKSVSKRLWSMAKRPKSPPASSAITDGVLCVRLKSRRH
;
A
#
# COMPACT_ATOMS: atom_id res chain seq x y z
N VAL A 1 -8.23 12.31 9.67
CA VAL A 1 -9.67 12.64 9.75
C VAL A 1 -10.25 13.16 8.44
N HIS A 2 -9.70 14.21 7.81
CA HIS A 2 -10.29 14.78 6.58
C HIS A 2 -10.44 13.77 5.43
N VAL A 3 -9.46 12.88 5.22
CA VAL A 3 -9.57 11.81 4.21
C VAL A 3 -10.73 10.85 4.51
N LEU A 4 -10.94 10.49 5.78
CA LEU A 4 -12.08 9.68 6.22
C LEU A 4 -13.41 10.42 5.95
N SER A 5 -13.49 11.69 6.29
CA SER A 5 -14.68 12.52 6.01
C SER A 5 -14.97 12.59 4.51
N LEU A 6 -13.93 12.74 3.68
CA LEU A 6 -14.05 12.73 2.23
C LEU A 6 -14.56 11.38 1.72
N ALA A 7 -14.06 10.26 2.24
CA ALA A 7 -14.53 8.92 1.87
C ALA A 7 -16.03 8.75 2.14
N HIS A 8 -16.53 9.26 3.27
CA HIS A 8 -17.96 9.25 3.61
C HIS A 8 -18.79 10.15 2.69
N VAL A 9 -18.32 11.38 2.41
CA VAL A 9 -19.01 12.31 1.49
C VAL A 9 -19.15 11.71 0.09
N LEU A 10 -18.10 11.05 -0.40
CA LEU A 10 -18.08 10.38 -1.71
C LEU A 10 -18.78 9.01 -1.70
N ARG A 11 -19.09 8.46 -0.52
CA ARG A 11 -19.51 7.06 -0.33
C ARG A 11 -18.62 6.09 -1.11
N ARG A 12 -17.31 6.32 -1.02
CA ARG A 12 -16.31 5.64 -1.84
C ARG A 12 -15.05 5.44 -1.00
N PRO A 13 -14.53 4.21 -0.89
CA PRO A 13 -13.25 3.94 -0.24
C PRO A 13 -12.11 4.77 -0.84
N ILE A 14 -11.16 5.18 -0.01
CA ILE A 14 -9.94 5.88 -0.45
C ILE A 14 -8.74 5.07 0.01
N ILE A 15 -7.83 4.76 -0.91
CA ILE A 15 -6.55 4.13 -0.59
C ILE A 15 -5.46 5.18 -0.75
N VAL A 16 -4.69 5.39 0.31
CA VAL A 16 -3.58 6.32 0.32
C VAL A 16 -2.28 5.52 0.37
N ILE A 17 -1.46 5.68 -0.65
CA ILE A 17 -0.09 5.15 -0.70
C ILE A 17 0.85 6.26 -0.21
N ALA A 18 1.63 6.00 0.83
CA ALA A 18 2.47 7.00 1.47
C ALA A 18 3.79 6.40 1.92
N GLU A 19 4.78 7.27 2.16
CA GLU A 19 5.94 6.90 2.99
C GLU A 19 5.48 6.55 4.42
N THR A 20 6.16 5.60 5.04
CA THR A 20 5.87 5.18 6.42
C THR A 20 6.55 6.07 7.47
N MET A 21 7.68 6.69 7.13
CA MET A 21 8.52 7.49 8.02
C MET A 21 8.99 8.77 7.34
N LEU A 22 8.81 9.90 8.02
CA LEU A 22 9.41 11.18 7.68
C LEU A 22 10.92 11.13 7.96
N ARG A 23 11.73 11.64 7.04
CA ARG A 23 13.19 11.64 7.14
C ARG A 23 13.77 13.05 7.09
N ASP A 24 14.90 13.27 7.75
CA ASP A 24 15.66 14.53 7.68
C ASP A 24 16.55 14.61 6.41
N SER A 25 17.34 15.68 6.29
CA SER A 25 18.26 15.87 5.16
C SER A 25 19.35 14.80 5.07
N GLU A 26 19.67 14.14 6.19
CA GLU A 26 20.64 13.06 6.28
C GLU A 26 20.01 11.68 6.10
N GLY A 27 18.69 11.63 5.87
CA GLY A 27 17.92 10.40 5.64
C GLY A 27 17.54 9.64 6.92
N VAL A 28 17.74 10.23 8.10
CA VAL A 28 17.39 9.65 9.40
C VAL A 28 15.89 9.75 9.65
N ALA A 29 15.26 8.66 10.07
CA ALA A 29 13.84 8.63 10.39
C ALA A 29 13.53 9.50 11.63
N LEU A 30 12.64 10.48 11.45
CA LEU A 30 12.22 11.42 12.49
C LEU A 30 10.90 11.01 13.13
N ALA A 31 9.88 10.71 12.33
CA ALA A 31 8.53 10.42 12.82
C ALA A 31 7.73 9.57 11.83
N PRO A 32 6.81 8.72 12.28
CA PRO A 32 5.92 7.98 11.40
C PRO A 32 4.92 8.91 10.69
N ILE A 33 4.55 8.56 9.47
CA ILE A 33 3.55 9.27 8.67
C ILE A 33 2.23 8.47 8.70
N PRO A 34 1.19 8.93 9.42
CA PRO A 34 -0.02 8.14 9.67
C PRO A 34 -1.10 8.32 8.58
N PHE A 35 -0.70 8.55 7.32
CA PHE A 35 -1.64 8.76 6.21
C PHE A 35 -1.78 7.53 5.31
N GLY A 36 -0.79 6.64 5.27
CA GLY A 36 -0.82 5.45 4.43
C GLY A 36 -1.84 4.41 4.92
N GLY A 37 -2.64 3.87 4.01
CA GLY A 37 -3.60 2.79 4.29
C GLY A 37 -4.96 2.98 3.62
N VAL A 38 -5.96 2.28 4.14
CA VAL A 38 -7.32 2.21 3.57
C VAL A 38 -8.30 2.99 4.46
N TYR A 39 -9.04 3.91 3.84
CA TYR A 39 -10.11 4.67 4.48
C TYR A 39 -11.46 4.19 3.94
N LEU A 40 -12.25 3.55 4.80
CA LEU A 40 -13.57 3.03 4.46
C LEU A 40 -14.68 3.94 5.01
N PRO A 41 -15.78 4.16 4.26
CA PRO A 41 -16.94 4.90 4.75
C PRO A 41 -17.82 4.02 5.66
N LEU A 42 -17.28 3.60 6.81
CA LEU A 42 -17.86 2.55 7.67
C LEU A 42 -19.26 2.89 8.23
N GLU A 43 -19.62 4.18 8.30
CA GLU A 43 -20.96 4.62 8.72
C GLU A 43 -22.02 4.48 7.61
N VAL A 44 -21.64 4.06 6.41
CA VAL A 44 -22.52 3.89 5.25
C VAL A 44 -22.51 2.43 4.81
N ALA A 45 -23.69 1.80 4.80
CA ALA A 45 -23.83 0.40 4.39
C ALA A 45 -23.12 0.11 3.04
N PRO A 46 -22.36 -0.99 2.90
CA PRO A 46 -21.52 -1.26 1.72
C PRO A 46 -22.27 -1.26 0.39
N GLU A 47 -23.56 -1.62 0.39
CA GLU A 47 -24.40 -1.66 -0.83
C GLU A 47 -24.71 -0.25 -1.37
N LYS A 48 -24.55 0.79 -0.54
CA LYS A 48 -24.73 2.20 -0.90
C LYS A 48 -23.43 2.90 -1.28
N CYS A 49 -22.31 2.16 -1.30
CA CYS A 49 -20.98 2.68 -1.58
C CYS A 49 -20.47 2.21 -2.95
N HIS A 50 -19.62 3.02 -3.57
CA HIS A 50 -18.88 2.62 -4.76
C HIS A 50 -17.73 1.67 -4.36
N ARG A 51 -17.65 0.48 -4.97
CA ARG A 51 -16.59 -0.50 -4.68
C ARG A 51 -15.24 -0.25 -5.34
N THR A 52 -15.18 0.67 -6.31
CA THR A 52 -13.91 1.09 -6.91
C THR A 52 -13.28 2.19 -6.05
N PRO A 53 -12.08 2.01 -5.48
CA PRO A 53 -11.48 3.00 -4.60
C PRO A 53 -11.04 4.26 -5.36
N LEU A 54 -10.93 5.38 -4.66
CA LEU A 54 -10.13 6.53 -5.09
C LEU A 54 -8.69 6.32 -4.59
N LEU A 55 -7.70 6.50 -5.46
CA LEU A 55 -6.31 6.34 -5.09
C LEU A 55 -5.61 7.68 -4.94
N LEU A 56 -4.88 7.83 -3.85
CA LEU A 56 -4.04 8.98 -3.58
C LEU A 56 -2.62 8.52 -3.25
N ALA A 57 -1.65 9.30 -3.69
CA ALA A 57 -0.29 9.26 -3.15
C ALA A 57 -0.14 10.42 -2.17
N TYR A 58 0.54 10.18 -1.06
CA TYR A 58 0.97 11.21 -0.13
C TYR A 58 2.50 11.23 -0.04
N HIS A 59 3.09 12.37 -0.39
CA HIS A 59 4.53 12.58 -0.28
C HIS A 59 4.80 14.07 -0.01
N SER A 60 5.75 14.37 0.88
CA SER A 60 6.19 15.75 1.20
C SER A 60 5.04 16.73 1.47
N ALA A 61 4.10 16.34 2.36
CA ALA A 61 2.93 17.14 2.72
C ALA A 61 1.95 17.45 1.56
N HIS A 62 2.00 16.67 0.49
CA HIS A 62 1.15 16.85 -0.69
C HIS A 62 0.38 15.58 -1.04
N PHE A 63 -0.91 15.72 -1.35
CA PHE A 63 -1.75 14.64 -1.89
C PHE A 63 -1.86 14.76 -3.40
N SER A 64 -1.62 13.67 -4.11
CA SER A 64 -1.73 13.59 -5.56
C SER A 64 -2.62 12.40 -5.96
N PRO A 65 -3.54 12.56 -6.93
CA PRO A 65 -4.33 11.44 -7.41
C PRO A 65 -3.44 10.44 -8.16
N LEU A 66 -3.67 9.14 -7.93
CA LEU A 66 -3.11 8.09 -8.75
C LEU A 66 -4.17 7.61 -9.73
N VAL A 67 -3.84 7.68 -11.02
CA VAL A 67 -4.73 7.29 -12.10
C VAL A 67 -4.11 6.16 -12.90
N THR A 68 -4.93 5.20 -13.27
CA THR A 68 -4.54 4.16 -14.22
C THR A 68 -4.57 4.75 -15.61
N VAL A 69 -3.53 4.47 -16.38
CA VAL A 69 -3.57 4.71 -17.83
C VAL A 69 -4.15 3.46 -18.48
N ASP A 70 -5.22 3.63 -19.26
CA ASP A 70 -5.70 2.55 -20.12
C ASP A 70 -4.60 2.31 -21.16
N CYS A 71 -3.82 1.23 -21.01
CA CYS A 71 -2.94 0.77 -22.07
C CYS A 71 -3.83 0.28 -23.21
N GLY A 72 -3.91 1.08 -24.28
CA GLY A 72 -4.71 0.78 -25.45
C GLY A 72 -4.46 -0.65 -25.95
N ASN A 73 -5.57 -1.38 -26.06
CA ASN A 73 -5.73 -2.75 -26.54
C ASN A 73 -4.93 -3.09 -27.81
N ASP A 74 -4.04 -4.09 -27.74
CA ASP A 74 -3.48 -4.77 -28.94
C ASP A 74 -3.35 -6.31 -28.81
N PHE A 75 -3.71 -6.93 -27.68
CA PHE A 75 -3.72 -8.39 -27.56
C PHE A 75 -4.90 -8.89 -26.72
N GLY A 76 -6.02 -9.18 -27.39
CA GLY A 76 -7.07 -10.05 -26.85
C GLY A 76 -8.03 -9.42 -25.86
N ASP A 77 -9.30 -9.75 -26.05
CA ASP A 77 -10.47 -9.43 -25.24
C ASP A 77 -10.37 -9.98 -23.80
N ASN A 78 -9.48 -9.41 -22.99
CA ASN A 78 -9.47 -9.60 -21.54
C ASN A 78 -9.75 -8.26 -20.89
N ASN A 79 -10.92 -8.14 -20.29
CA ASN A 79 -11.38 -7.06 -19.41
C ASN A 79 -10.53 -6.98 -18.12
N GLU A 80 -9.22 -6.93 -18.26
CA GLU A 80 -8.22 -7.04 -17.22
C GLU A 80 -7.96 -5.65 -16.66
N GLY A 81 -8.76 -5.31 -15.64
CA GLY A 81 -8.55 -4.10 -14.87
C GLY A 81 -7.18 -4.09 -14.19
N VAL A 82 -6.73 -2.92 -13.74
CA VAL A 82 -5.50 -2.81 -12.97
C VAL A 82 -5.75 -3.30 -11.55
N SER A 83 -4.96 -4.25 -11.07
CA SER A 83 -5.02 -4.74 -9.69
C SER A 83 -3.95 -4.04 -8.83
N ILE A 84 -4.35 -3.58 -7.64
CA ILE A 84 -3.48 -2.87 -6.70
C ILE A 84 -3.31 -3.74 -5.46
N PRO A 85 -2.08 -4.01 -5.00
CA PRO A 85 -1.87 -4.73 -3.76
C PRO A 85 -2.42 -3.94 -2.56
N LEU A 86 -3.10 -4.64 -1.68
CA LEU A 86 -3.57 -4.13 -0.39
C LEU A 86 -2.65 -4.58 0.77
N VAL A 87 -1.42 -4.97 0.45
CA VAL A 87 -0.40 -5.37 1.42
C VAL A 87 0.81 -4.45 1.32
N ASP A 88 1.49 -4.27 2.43
CA ASP A 88 2.78 -3.61 2.49
C ASP A 88 3.85 -4.51 1.83
N PRO A 89 4.68 -3.98 0.92
CA PRO A 89 5.62 -4.79 0.14
C PRO A 89 6.78 -5.35 0.98
N ASP A 90 7.15 -4.69 2.08
CA ASP A 90 8.29 -5.09 2.90
C ASP A 90 7.90 -6.15 3.94
N THR A 91 6.71 -6.01 4.51
CA THR A 91 6.20 -6.87 5.60
C THR A 91 5.24 -7.94 5.12
N GLY A 92 4.62 -7.77 3.95
CA GLY A 92 3.54 -8.63 3.45
C GLY A 92 2.24 -8.51 4.26
N GLN A 93 2.16 -7.60 5.22
CA GLN A 93 0.97 -7.39 6.05
C GLN A 93 -0.07 -6.56 5.32
N LEU A 94 -1.33 -6.77 5.65
CA LEU A 94 -2.44 -5.96 5.13
C LEU A 94 -2.23 -4.48 5.46
N LEU A 95 -2.49 -3.60 4.49
CA LEU A 95 -2.49 -2.17 4.72
C LEU A 95 -3.46 -1.81 5.86
N PRO A 96 -3.09 -0.90 6.78
CA PRO A 96 -3.94 -0.57 7.91
C PRO A 96 -5.26 0.02 7.43
N VAL A 97 -6.37 -0.40 8.06
CA VAL A 97 -7.67 0.25 7.89
C VAL A 97 -7.77 1.36 8.92
N LEU A 98 -7.74 2.61 8.46
CA LEU A 98 -7.75 3.76 9.36
C LEU A 98 -9.14 3.97 9.93
N PHE A 99 -9.21 4.23 11.24
CA PHE A 99 -10.45 4.47 11.97
C PHE A 99 -11.43 3.27 11.91
N ALA A 100 -10.90 2.04 11.91
CA ALA A 100 -11.69 0.81 11.81
C ALA A 100 -12.57 0.52 13.03
N VAL A 101 -12.26 1.13 14.19
CA VAL A 101 -12.96 0.86 15.45
C VAL A 101 -13.59 2.15 15.95
N ASP A 102 -14.91 2.12 16.11
CA ASP A 102 -15.65 3.12 16.87
C ASP A 102 -15.81 2.61 18.31
N PRO A 103 -15.21 3.29 19.32
CA PRO A 103 -15.38 2.89 20.71
C PRO A 103 -16.80 3.14 21.24
N GLY A 104 -17.62 3.89 20.52
CA GLY A 104 -19.01 4.17 20.87
C GLY A 104 -19.18 5.37 21.80
N PRO A 105 -20.44 5.77 22.07
CA PRO A 105 -20.77 6.98 22.82
C PRO A 105 -20.46 6.89 24.32
N ASP A 106 -20.41 5.66 24.86
CA ASP A 106 -20.16 5.40 26.29
C ASP A 106 -18.66 5.29 26.62
N TRP A 107 -17.78 5.59 25.66
CA TRP A 107 -16.33 5.54 25.86
C TRP A 107 -15.82 6.68 26.73
N ASP A 108 -15.08 6.35 27.78
CA ASP A 108 -14.51 7.32 28.70
C ASP A 108 -13.12 7.79 28.25
N TRP A 109 -13.08 8.95 27.59
CA TRP A 109 -11.84 9.59 27.14
C TRP A 109 -10.93 10.11 28.27
N SER A 110 -11.43 10.19 29.51
CA SER A 110 -10.65 10.72 30.64
C SER A 110 -9.65 9.72 31.23
N VAL A 111 -9.82 8.43 30.93
CA VAL A 111 -8.95 7.36 31.42
C VAL A 111 -7.74 7.20 30.50
N THR A 112 -6.63 7.83 30.88
CA THR A 112 -5.38 7.91 30.10
C THR A 112 -4.67 6.56 29.90
N SER A 113 -5.11 5.50 30.59
CA SER A 113 -4.50 4.16 30.60
C SER A 113 -5.31 3.10 29.85
N GLN A 114 -6.38 3.48 29.13
CA GLN A 114 -7.07 2.53 28.27
C GLN A 114 -6.29 2.36 26.96
N ASP A 115 -5.78 1.16 26.73
CA ASP A 115 -5.24 0.76 25.44
C ASP A 115 -6.32 0.95 24.36
N LEU A 116 -5.93 1.54 23.22
CA LEU A 116 -6.83 1.68 22.07
C LEU A 116 -7.37 0.31 21.67
N LEU A 117 -8.67 0.23 21.39
CA LEU A 117 -9.31 -1.01 20.98
C LEU A 117 -8.67 -1.55 19.69
N PRO A 118 -8.03 -2.74 19.71
CA PRO A 118 -7.41 -3.30 18.53
C PRO A 118 -8.47 -3.85 17.57
N CYS A 119 -8.27 -3.63 16.27
CA CYS A 119 -9.00 -4.37 15.24
C CYS A 119 -8.16 -5.58 14.81
N GLN A 120 -8.72 -6.78 14.90
CA GLN A 120 -8.03 -7.98 14.45
C GLN A 120 -7.85 -7.97 12.93
N GLN A 121 -6.77 -8.56 12.44
CA GLN A 121 -6.44 -8.58 11.00
C GLN A 121 -7.54 -9.22 10.15
N ASP A 122 -8.12 -10.33 10.61
CA ASP A 122 -9.23 -11.01 9.92
C ASP A 122 -10.46 -10.09 9.78
N THR A 123 -10.74 -9.29 10.82
CA THR A 123 -11.85 -8.32 10.78
C THR A 123 -11.58 -7.19 9.79
N MET A 124 -10.34 -6.67 9.74
CA MET A 124 -9.95 -5.67 8.75
C MET A 124 -10.09 -6.20 7.33
N GLU A 125 -9.69 -7.45 7.09
CA GLU A 125 -9.80 -8.07 5.78
C GLU A 125 -11.26 -8.25 5.35
N ILE A 126 -12.14 -8.66 6.26
CA ILE A 126 -13.60 -8.73 6.02
C ILE A 126 -14.15 -7.35 5.64
N LEU A 127 -13.83 -6.31 6.42
CA LEU A 127 -14.27 -4.94 6.13
C LEU A 127 -13.80 -4.47 4.75
N ILE A 128 -12.53 -4.73 4.39
CA ILE A 128 -12.00 -4.40 3.08
C ILE A 128 -12.80 -5.11 1.98
N ARG A 129 -13.10 -6.41 2.13
CA ARG A 129 -13.87 -7.17 1.13
C ARG A 129 -15.31 -6.74 0.98
N ASP A 130 -15.94 -6.24 2.03
CA ASP A 130 -17.33 -5.76 1.95
C ASP A 130 -17.43 -4.49 1.08
N TYR A 131 -16.44 -3.60 1.21
CA TYR A 131 -16.42 -2.29 0.55
C TYR A 131 -15.62 -2.25 -0.76
N LEU A 132 -14.77 -3.23 -1.05
CA LEU A 132 -13.90 -3.26 -2.24
C LEU A 132 -13.99 -4.58 -2.99
N ASP A 133 -13.89 -4.52 -4.32
CA ASP A 133 -13.79 -5.72 -5.18
C ASP A 133 -12.38 -6.32 -5.09
N CYS A 134 -12.16 -7.21 -4.11
CA CYS A 134 -10.86 -7.80 -3.83
C CYS A 134 -10.69 -9.19 -4.45
N GLU A 135 -9.46 -9.50 -4.85
CA GLU A 135 -9.05 -10.80 -5.38
C GLU A 135 -7.64 -11.15 -4.90
N TYR A 136 -7.37 -12.44 -4.67
CA TYR A 136 -6.00 -12.90 -4.44
C TYR A 136 -5.33 -13.14 -5.78
N GLN A 137 -4.16 -12.53 -5.97
CA GLN A 137 -3.35 -12.71 -7.16
C GLN A 137 -2.06 -13.43 -6.79
N THR A 138 -1.78 -14.55 -7.46
CA THR A 138 -0.49 -15.23 -7.35
C THR A 138 0.54 -14.44 -8.16
N LEU A 139 1.46 -13.76 -7.47
CA LEU A 139 2.58 -13.11 -8.13
C LEU A 139 3.62 -14.18 -8.46
N THR A 140 3.85 -14.46 -9.73
CA THR A 140 4.96 -15.33 -10.13
C THR A 140 6.26 -14.54 -10.15
N THR A 141 7.40 -15.21 -9.97
CA THR A 141 8.73 -14.59 -10.09
C THR A 141 8.94 -13.92 -11.45
N GLU A 142 8.31 -14.46 -12.50
CA GLU A 142 8.35 -13.94 -13.87
C GLU A 142 7.62 -12.59 -14.00
N ASP A 143 6.53 -12.39 -13.24
CA ASP A 143 5.79 -11.11 -13.21
C ASP A 143 6.61 -10.02 -12.51
N LEU A 144 7.32 -10.39 -11.44
CA LEU A 144 8.17 -9.47 -10.69
C LEU A 144 9.40 -9.05 -11.52
N GLU A 145 9.99 -9.98 -12.26
CA GLU A 145 11.10 -9.71 -13.18
C GLU A 145 10.66 -8.79 -14.32
N ARG A 146 9.50 -9.02 -14.94
CA ARG A 146 8.94 -8.15 -16.00
C ARG A 146 8.67 -6.71 -15.56
N LEU A 147 8.26 -6.51 -14.30
CA LEU A 147 8.08 -5.17 -13.72
C LEU A 147 9.42 -4.47 -13.44
N SER A 148 10.49 -5.23 -13.23
CA SER A 148 11.84 -4.71 -12.96
C SER A 148 12.69 -4.48 -14.22
N ASP A 149 12.49 -5.26 -15.29
CA ASP A 149 13.35 -5.31 -16.49
C ASP A 149 12.95 -4.33 -17.61
N GLY A 150 12.01 -3.41 -17.37
CA GLY A 150 11.61 -2.37 -18.32
C GLY A 150 12.70 -1.34 -18.70
N ASP A 151 13.96 -1.54 -18.31
CA ASP A 151 15.03 -0.55 -18.38
C ASP A 151 16.05 -0.75 -19.54
N SER A 152 15.77 -1.55 -20.60
CA SER A 152 16.78 -1.69 -21.70
C SER A 152 16.39 -1.63 -23.19
N VAL A 153 15.11 -1.55 -23.63
CA VAL A 153 14.81 -1.57 -25.10
C VAL A 153 13.84 -0.51 -25.63
N LEU A 154 13.42 0.52 -24.87
CA LEU A 154 12.56 1.59 -25.42
C LEU A 154 13.15 2.99 -25.22
N ILE A 155 14.28 3.23 -25.89
CA ILE A 155 14.76 4.57 -26.21
C ILE A 155 13.79 5.15 -27.26
N ASN A 156 12.72 5.80 -26.78
CA ASN A 156 12.04 6.98 -27.36
C ASN A 156 10.55 7.00 -27.01
N LYS A 157 10.19 7.52 -25.82
CA LYS A 157 9.22 8.61 -25.66
C LYS A 157 8.92 8.95 -24.20
N SER A 158 8.80 10.26 -23.99
CA SER A 158 8.27 10.99 -22.83
C SER A 158 9.20 11.18 -21.62
N LYS A 159 9.45 12.45 -21.31
CA LYS A 159 10.25 12.94 -20.17
C LYS A 159 9.59 12.68 -18.79
N ALA A 160 8.42 12.06 -18.74
CA ALA A 160 7.67 11.77 -17.51
C ALA A 160 8.09 10.44 -16.84
N ALA A 161 8.46 9.42 -17.64
CA ALA A 161 8.93 8.13 -17.12
C ALA A 161 10.27 8.26 -16.35
N LYS A 162 11.12 9.21 -16.76
CA LYS A 162 12.37 9.53 -16.05
C LYS A 162 12.15 10.10 -14.65
N GLN A 163 10.98 10.67 -14.36
CA GLN A 163 10.69 11.27 -13.05
C GLN A 163 10.23 10.22 -12.04
N LEU A 164 9.38 9.27 -12.45
CA LEU A 164 8.95 8.15 -11.58
C LEU A 164 10.09 7.16 -11.27
N LEU A 165 10.94 6.88 -12.27
CA LEU A 165 12.12 6.01 -12.06
C LEU A 165 13.23 6.72 -11.27
N GLY A 166 13.31 8.05 -11.33
CA GLY A 166 14.18 8.86 -10.47
C GLY A 166 13.74 8.83 -9.01
N VAL A 167 12.43 8.86 -8.76
CA VAL A 167 11.85 8.75 -7.42
C VAL A 167 12.16 7.36 -6.84
N ALA A 168 11.94 6.26 -7.56
CA ALA A 168 12.27 4.91 -7.09
C ALA A 168 13.79 4.67 -6.88
N LYS A 169 14.68 5.21 -7.75
CA LYS A 169 16.14 5.10 -7.56
C LYS A 169 16.67 5.95 -6.40
N GLN A 170 16.00 7.04 -6.02
CA GLN A 170 16.38 7.85 -4.86
C GLN A 170 15.97 7.21 -3.52
N PHE A 171 15.01 6.27 -3.53
CA PHE A 171 14.62 5.48 -2.36
C PHE A 171 15.40 4.15 -2.19
N GLY A 172 16.17 3.73 -3.20
CA GLY A 172 16.81 2.40 -3.24
C GLY A 172 18.34 2.36 -3.22
N SER A 173 19.05 3.49 -3.18
CA SER A 173 20.51 3.46 -3.25
C SER A 173 21.20 4.57 -2.46
N ILE A 174 21.41 4.36 -1.16
CA ILE A 174 22.58 4.88 -0.41
C ILE A 174 22.74 3.95 0.80
N GLY A 175 23.69 3.03 0.68
CA GLY A 175 23.93 2.00 1.70
C GLY A 175 25.22 1.22 1.45
N LYS A 176 26.25 1.89 0.93
CA LYS A 176 27.61 1.35 0.88
C LYS A 176 28.58 2.41 1.40
N SER A 177 28.74 2.46 2.72
CA SER A 177 29.94 3.05 3.33
C SER A 177 30.53 2.05 4.31
N VAL A 178 31.82 1.83 4.14
CA VAL A 178 32.66 0.86 4.82
C VAL A 178 33.14 1.46 6.13
N SER A 179 32.88 0.82 7.27
CA SER A 179 33.71 1.01 8.47
C SER A 179 34.07 -0.33 9.08
N LYS A 180 35.34 -0.71 8.92
CA LYS A 180 36.00 -1.73 9.73
C LYS A 180 36.14 -1.20 11.16
N ARG A 181 35.65 -1.93 12.18
CA ARG A 181 36.43 -2.41 13.34
C ARG A 181 35.55 -3.05 14.43
N LEU A 182 35.96 -4.28 14.76
CA LEU A 182 35.88 -5.07 16.01
C LEU A 182 34.72 -4.89 17.00
N TRP A 183 33.93 -5.96 17.16
CA TRP A 183 33.73 -6.61 18.47
C TRP A 183 33.55 -8.13 18.30
N SER A 184 34.12 -8.87 19.26
CA SER A 184 34.29 -10.32 19.34
C SER A 184 33.06 -11.11 19.81
N MET A 185 32.90 -12.30 19.22
CA MET A 185 32.29 -13.54 19.77
C MET A 185 30.98 -13.44 20.55
N ALA A 186 29.87 -13.72 19.87
CA ALA A 186 28.77 -14.53 20.39
C ALA A 186 28.19 -15.39 19.25
N LYS A 187 27.87 -16.65 19.56
CA LYS A 187 27.62 -17.74 18.60
C LYS A 187 26.42 -17.46 17.69
N ARG A 188 26.62 -17.60 16.37
CA ARG A 188 25.55 -17.71 15.35
C ARG A 188 24.68 -18.95 15.62
N PRO A 189 23.35 -18.84 15.73
CA PRO A 189 22.48 -19.97 15.39
C PRO A 189 22.41 -20.13 13.86
N LYS A 190 22.49 -21.38 13.40
CA LYS A 190 22.38 -21.78 12.00
C LYS A 190 21.03 -21.34 11.43
N SER A 191 21.04 -20.72 10.25
CA SER A 191 19.86 -20.48 9.43
C SER A 191 19.14 -21.81 9.13
N PRO A 192 17.81 -21.89 9.28
CA PRO A 192 17.06 -23.01 8.72
C PRO A 192 17.09 -22.95 7.19
N PRO A 193 16.95 -24.09 6.50
CA PRO A 193 16.94 -24.15 5.05
C PRO A 193 15.73 -23.38 4.49
N ALA A 194 15.90 -22.76 3.32
CA ALA A 194 14.82 -22.15 2.58
C ALA A 194 13.81 -23.23 2.17
N SER A 195 12.66 -23.26 2.84
CA SER A 195 11.54 -24.14 2.48
C SER A 195 10.21 -23.50 2.82
N SER A 196 9.73 -22.66 1.91
CA SER A 196 8.36 -22.71 1.40
C SER A 196 8.24 -21.63 0.33
N ALA A 197 7.97 -22.04 -0.91
CA ALA A 197 7.42 -21.13 -1.90
C ALA A 197 6.23 -20.39 -1.26
N ILE A 198 6.18 -19.08 -1.40
CA ILE A 198 5.02 -18.29 -0.99
C ILE A 198 3.89 -18.70 -1.94
N THR A 199 3.09 -19.69 -1.53
CA THR A 199 1.89 -20.14 -2.26
C THR A 199 0.64 -19.37 -1.83
N ASP A 200 0.78 -18.39 -0.94
CA ASP A 200 -0.30 -17.46 -0.60
C ASP A 200 -0.28 -16.29 -1.57
N GLY A 201 -1.36 -16.13 -2.34
CA GLY A 201 -1.53 -14.99 -3.22
C GLY A 201 -1.51 -13.67 -2.45
N VAL A 202 -1.19 -12.57 -3.14
CA VAL A 202 -1.28 -11.22 -2.59
C VAL A 202 -2.72 -10.72 -2.71
N LEU A 203 -3.28 -10.20 -1.62
CA LEU A 203 -4.60 -9.58 -1.66
C LEU A 203 -4.53 -8.28 -2.45
N CYS A 204 -5.27 -8.20 -3.54
CA CYS A 204 -5.34 -7.04 -4.42
C CYS A 204 -6.77 -6.53 -4.53
N VAL A 205 -6.93 -5.23 -4.80
CA VAL A 205 -8.20 -4.64 -5.25
C VAL A 205 -8.15 -4.45 -6.76
N ARG A 206 -9.23 -4.84 -7.44
CA ARG A 206 -9.35 -4.67 -8.90
C ARG A 206 -10.02 -3.36 -9.26
N LEU A 207 -9.32 -2.54 -10.02
CA LEU A 207 -9.87 -1.32 -10.61
C LEU A 207 -10.55 -1.63 -11.93
N LYS A 208 -11.89 -1.56 -11.93
CA LYS A 208 -12.65 -1.68 -13.17
C LYS A 208 -12.66 -0.34 -13.90
N SER A 209 -12.17 -0.33 -15.14
CA SER A 209 -12.32 0.81 -16.07
C SER A 209 -13.76 0.89 -16.57
N ARG A 210 -14.74 1.08 -15.67
CA ARG A 210 -16.09 1.45 -16.08
C ARG A 210 -16.21 2.95 -15.98
N ARG A 211 -16.04 3.61 -17.13
CA ARG A 211 -16.47 4.98 -17.33
C ARG A 211 -17.98 5.01 -17.08
N HIS A 212 -18.40 5.63 -15.98
CA HIS A 212 -19.80 5.90 -15.68
C HIS A 212 -20.35 6.94 -16.66
#